data_AF-A0A5D2IDY8-F1
#
_entry.id   AF-A0A5D2IDY8-F1
#
_cell.length_a   1.000
_cell.length_b   1.000
_cell.length_c   1.000
_cell.angle_alpha   90.00
_cell.angle_beta   90.00
_cell.angle_gamma   90.00
#
_symmetry.space_group_name_H-M   'P 1'
#
loop_
_entity.id
_entity.type
_entity.pdbx_description
1 polymer ?
#
loop_
_entity_poly.entity_id
_entity_poly.type
_entity_poly.pdbx_seq_one_letter_code
_entity_poly.pdbx_strand_id
1 'polypeptide(L)'
;MEDDGGERSSFVIGLIENRAKEVGMAAFDLRSASLHLSQYIETSISYQNTKTLLHFYDPMVIIVPPNKLAPEGMVGVSELVDRFYASVKKFVMARGCFDDTKGAMLIKNLAAREPSALGLDTYYKQYYLCLASASAAIKWIEAEKGVIITSHSLVVTFNGSFDHMNIDTTSVHNLEIVEPLHSALWGTSNKKRSLFHMLKTTKTIGGTRLLRANLLQPLKDIETINTRLDCLDELMSNEQLFFGLSQVLRKFPKETDRVLCHFCFKPKKITNEVLGVDDAKKSQMLISSIILLKTALDALPLLSKVLKDAQCFILANVYKSVCENEKYADIRKRIGEVIDEDVLHARVPFIARTQQCFAVKAGIDGLLDIARRSFCDTSEAIHNLANKYREEYKLPNLKLPFNNRRGFYFSIPRKDIQGKLPSKFIQVVKQGNNVHCSTLELASLNVRNKSAAGECYVRTEVCLEALVDAIREDIPMFTLLAEVLCLLDMIVNSFAHTISTKPVDRYTRPGFTDNGPLAIDAGRHPILESIHSDFVPNSIFISEASNMVIVMGPNIIFCLIIVFLSSSLDRLS
;
A
#
# COMPACT_ATOMS: atom_id res chain seq x y z
N MET A 1 27.28 -23.41 8.63
CA MET A 1 27.55 -24.19 7.41
C MET A 1 27.08 -23.32 6.28
N GLU A 2 27.97 -22.47 5.80
CA GLU A 2 29.02 -22.78 4.80
C GLU A 2 28.52 -22.28 3.44
N ASP A 3 29.50 -21.74 2.72
CA ASP A 3 29.44 -20.86 1.57
C ASP A 3 28.79 -21.55 0.36
N ASP A 4 27.79 -20.91 -0.29
CA ASP A 4 27.54 -21.11 -1.73
C ASP A 4 26.65 -20.00 -2.36
N GLY A 5 27.28 -19.16 -3.19
CA GLY A 5 26.81 -18.96 -4.57
C GLY A 5 25.87 -17.82 -4.95
N GLY A 6 25.23 -17.10 -4.02
CA GLY A 6 24.43 -15.91 -4.36
C GLY A 6 25.29 -14.65 -4.38
N GLU A 7 25.49 -14.00 -5.53
CA GLU A 7 26.23 -12.73 -5.63
C GLU A 7 25.73 -11.75 -4.57
N ARG A 8 26.52 -11.52 -3.50
CA ARG A 8 26.21 -10.48 -2.54
C ARG A 8 26.19 -9.17 -3.31
N SER A 9 25.10 -8.41 -3.16
CA SER A 9 24.98 -7.08 -3.76
C SER A 9 26.25 -6.27 -3.51
N SER A 10 26.61 -5.40 -4.45
CA SER A 10 27.77 -4.52 -4.37
C SER A 10 27.39 -3.07 -4.08
N PHE A 11 26.10 -2.80 -3.88
CA PHE A 11 25.57 -1.45 -3.78
C PHE A 11 25.69 -0.87 -2.37
N VAL A 12 26.16 0.37 -2.30
CA VAL A 12 26.18 1.22 -1.11
C VAL A 12 25.28 2.41 -1.40
N ILE A 13 24.27 2.63 -0.57
CA ILE A 13 23.28 3.69 -0.82
C ILE A 13 23.32 4.76 0.26
N GLY A 14 23.56 6.01 -0.16
CA GLY A 14 23.35 7.20 0.65
C GLY A 14 21.91 7.69 0.54
N LEU A 15 21.27 7.96 1.67
CA LEU A 15 19.91 8.49 1.74
C LEU A 15 19.81 9.68 2.67
N ILE A 16 19.26 10.77 2.15
CA ILE A 16 18.90 11.95 2.93
C ILE A 16 17.52 12.44 2.51
N GLU A 17 16.78 12.96 3.49
CA GLU A 17 15.53 13.65 3.25
C GLU A 17 15.60 15.08 3.78
N ASN A 18 14.83 15.98 3.16
CA ASN A 18 14.57 17.31 3.69
C ASN A 18 13.21 17.36 4.39
N ARG A 19 12.87 18.53 4.96
CA ARG A 19 11.59 18.75 5.64
C ARG A 19 10.37 18.68 4.71
N ALA A 20 10.58 18.70 3.39
CA ALA A 20 9.53 18.62 2.37
C ALA A 20 9.31 17.19 1.82
N LYS A 21 9.91 16.15 2.45
CA LYS A 21 9.86 14.74 2.00
C LYS A 21 10.46 14.50 0.60
N GLU A 22 11.34 15.40 0.20
CA GLU A 22 12.21 15.14 -0.93
C GLU A 22 13.34 14.24 -0.47
N VAL A 23 13.55 13.15 -1.20
CA VAL A 23 14.56 12.14 -0.91
C VAL A 23 15.66 12.23 -1.96
N GLY A 24 16.89 12.46 -1.50
CA GLY A 24 18.09 12.30 -2.29
C GLY A 24 18.67 10.90 -2.08
N MET A 25 18.80 10.14 -3.16
CA MET A 25 19.42 8.83 -3.18
C MET A 25 20.68 8.85 -4.06
N ALA A 26 21.76 8.27 -3.53
CA ALA A 26 22.96 7.99 -4.30
C ALA A 26 23.30 6.51 -4.13
N ALA A 27 23.20 5.73 -5.21
CA ALA A 27 23.52 4.31 -5.22
C ALA A 27 24.88 4.09 -5.91
N PHE A 28 25.85 3.62 -5.14
CA PHE A 28 27.21 3.37 -5.61
C PHE A 28 27.44 1.87 -5.76
N ASP A 29 27.79 1.42 -6.96
CA ASP A 29 28.18 0.03 -7.21
C ASP A 29 29.70 -0.15 -7.07
N LEU A 30 30.12 -0.93 -6.06
CA LEU A 30 31.53 -1.22 -5.81
C LEU A 30 32.17 -2.14 -6.87
N ARG A 31 31.39 -2.90 -7.65
CA ARG A 31 31.92 -3.80 -8.69
C ARG A 31 32.18 -3.07 -10.00
N SER A 32 31.23 -2.25 -10.44
CA SER A 32 31.31 -1.55 -11.72
C SER A 32 31.90 -0.14 -11.63
N ALA A 33 32.19 0.36 -10.41
CA ALA A 33 32.59 1.74 -10.18
C ALA A 33 31.62 2.73 -10.85
N SER A 34 30.33 2.51 -10.64
CA SER A 34 29.25 3.37 -11.12
C SER A 34 28.51 4.02 -9.96
N LEU A 35 28.08 5.26 -10.18
CA LEU A 35 27.34 6.05 -9.21
C LEU A 35 26.06 6.57 -9.85
N HIS A 36 24.93 6.08 -9.36
CA HIS A 36 23.61 6.45 -9.82
C HIS A 36 22.97 7.43 -8.85
N LEU A 37 22.61 8.61 -9.36
CA LEU A 37 22.03 9.69 -8.58
C LEU A 37 20.55 9.84 -8.92
N SER A 38 19.71 9.88 -7.88
CA SER A 38 18.28 10.11 -8.02
C SER A 38 17.79 11.05 -6.94
N GLN A 39 16.97 12.03 -7.31
CA GLN A 39 16.28 12.89 -6.37
C GLN A 39 14.81 12.94 -6.75
N TYR A 40 13.93 12.63 -5.81
CA TYR A 40 12.51 12.50 -6.04
C TYR A 40 11.72 12.82 -4.78
N ILE A 41 10.47 13.23 -4.95
CA ILE A 41 9.57 13.54 -3.83
C ILE A 41 8.81 12.27 -3.45
N GLU A 42 8.76 11.97 -2.17
CA GLU A 42 8.02 10.84 -1.66
C GLU A 42 6.60 11.26 -1.25
N THR A 43 5.60 10.74 -1.97
CA THR A 43 4.19 11.15 -1.81
C THR A 43 3.45 10.33 -0.76
N SER A 44 4.01 9.20 -0.30
CA SER A 44 3.39 8.29 0.67
C SER A 44 4.20 8.18 1.96
N ILE A 45 3.53 8.03 3.11
CA ILE A 45 4.16 7.72 4.40
C ILE A 45 4.79 6.31 4.37
N SER A 46 4.42 5.47 3.40
CA SER A 46 5.05 4.17 3.17
C SER A 46 6.40 4.27 2.48
N TYR A 47 6.77 5.44 1.95
CA TYR A 47 7.97 5.68 1.15
C TYR A 47 8.14 4.69 -0.01
N GLN A 48 7.13 4.61 -0.88
CA GLN A 48 7.07 3.56 -1.90
C GLN A 48 8.15 3.76 -2.96
N ASN A 49 8.44 4.99 -3.38
CA ASN A 49 9.46 5.24 -4.40
C ASN A 49 10.85 4.94 -3.85
N THR A 50 11.13 5.38 -2.61
CA THR A 50 12.37 5.03 -1.92
C THR A 50 12.49 3.53 -1.70
N LYS A 51 11.40 2.83 -1.36
CA LYS A 51 11.40 1.37 -1.26
C LYS A 51 11.63 0.69 -2.60
N THR A 52 10.94 1.12 -3.64
CA THR A 52 11.11 0.57 -4.99
C THR A 52 12.55 0.72 -5.44
N LEU A 53 13.18 1.88 -5.21
CA LEU A 53 14.57 2.11 -5.57
C LEU A 53 15.54 1.34 -4.66
N LEU A 54 15.28 1.26 -3.35
CA LEU A 54 16.07 0.44 -2.42
C LEU A 54 15.98 -1.04 -2.76
N HIS A 55 14.82 -1.53 -3.20
CA HIS A 55 14.67 -2.89 -3.70
C HIS A 55 15.36 -3.09 -5.04
N PHE A 56 15.25 -2.12 -5.95
CA PHE A 56 15.88 -2.16 -7.26
C PHE A 56 17.41 -2.28 -7.16
N TYR A 57 18.02 -1.51 -6.25
CA TYR A 57 19.48 -1.50 -6.07
C TYR A 57 19.99 -2.54 -5.05
N ASP A 58 19.10 -3.14 -4.26
CA ASP A 58 19.39 -4.14 -3.23
C ASP A 58 20.66 -3.83 -2.40
N PRO A 59 20.73 -2.75 -1.61
CA PRO A 59 21.99 -2.32 -0.99
C PRO A 59 22.55 -3.30 0.04
N MET A 60 23.88 -3.43 0.10
CA MET A 60 24.57 -3.99 1.27
C MET A 60 24.52 -3.07 2.49
N VAL A 61 24.64 -1.76 2.23
CA VAL A 61 24.76 -0.74 3.26
C VAL A 61 23.90 0.45 2.89
N ILE A 62 23.12 0.91 3.87
CA ILE A 62 22.32 2.12 3.76
C ILE A 62 22.83 3.16 4.75
N ILE A 63 23.23 4.32 4.24
CA ILE A 63 23.84 5.40 5.01
C ILE A 63 22.80 6.51 5.17
N VAL A 64 22.51 6.88 6.42
CA VAL A 64 21.51 7.91 6.76
C VAL A 64 22.03 8.89 7.82
N PRO A 65 21.49 10.12 7.90
CA PRO A 65 21.84 11.06 8.96
C PRO A 65 21.24 10.71 10.33
N PRO A 66 21.81 11.17 11.46
CA PRO A 66 21.28 10.95 12.81
C PRO A 66 19.94 11.68 13.01
N ASN A 67 18.96 10.96 13.55
CA ASN A 67 17.58 11.42 13.72
C ASN A 67 17.45 12.73 14.53
N LYS A 68 17.02 13.81 13.88
CA LYS A 68 16.14 14.83 14.47
C LYS A 68 15.16 15.38 13.41
N LEU A 69 13.93 14.84 13.45
CA LEU A 69 12.63 15.37 12.99
C LEU A 69 12.46 15.69 11.48
N ALA A 70 11.54 14.95 10.82
CA ALA A 70 10.43 15.67 10.19
C ALA A 70 9.65 16.35 11.34
N PRO A 71 9.35 17.66 11.29
CA PRO A 71 8.53 18.29 12.31
C PRO A 71 7.23 17.49 12.49
N GLU A 72 6.78 17.30 13.74
CA GLU A 72 5.49 16.66 14.09
C GLU A 72 5.37 15.13 13.89
N GLY A 73 6.25 14.35 14.50
CA GLY A 73 5.96 12.92 14.78
C GLY A 73 5.73 12.01 13.56
N MET A 74 6.25 12.39 12.39
CA MET A 74 6.24 11.59 11.16
C MET A 74 7.53 10.77 11.02
N VAL A 75 7.38 9.54 10.50
CA VAL A 75 8.45 8.58 10.19
C VAL A 75 9.35 9.16 9.10
N GLY A 76 10.65 9.31 9.36
CA GLY A 76 11.65 9.74 8.38
C GLY A 76 12.29 8.58 7.61
N VAL A 77 13.06 8.85 6.55
CA VAL A 77 13.80 7.82 5.78
C VAL A 77 14.67 6.94 6.68
N SER A 78 15.28 7.52 7.72
CA SER A 78 16.05 6.76 8.70
C SER A 78 15.20 5.74 9.46
N GLU A 79 13.96 6.09 9.85
CA GLU A 79 13.02 5.19 10.53
C GLU A 79 12.38 4.19 9.55
N LEU A 80 12.25 4.54 8.26
CA LEU A 80 11.91 3.57 7.22
C LEU A 80 12.95 2.46 7.13
N VAL A 81 14.24 2.82 7.11
CA VAL A 81 15.32 1.84 7.02
C VAL A 81 15.27 0.93 8.24
N ASP A 82 15.04 1.49 9.44
CA ASP A 82 14.87 0.72 10.67
C ASP A 82 13.67 -0.25 10.60
N ARG A 83 12.58 0.16 9.96
CA ARG A 83 11.31 -0.58 9.95
C ARG A 83 11.21 -1.63 8.85
N PHE A 84 11.77 -1.35 7.67
CA PHE A 84 11.56 -2.16 6.47
C PHE A 84 12.85 -2.77 5.91
N TYR A 85 14.03 -2.31 6.34
CA TYR A 85 15.34 -2.80 5.88
C TYR A 85 16.26 -3.14 7.06
N ALA A 86 15.70 -3.70 8.14
CA ALA A 86 16.45 -4.08 9.34
C ALA A 86 17.53 -5.15 9.11
N SER A 87 17.45 -5.90 7.99
CA SER A 87 18.46 -6.87 7.55
C SER A 87 19.66 -6.24 6.86
N VAL A 88 19.50 -5.03 6.30
CA VAL A 88 20.57 -4.30 5.62
C VAL A 88 21.38 -3.53 6.66
N LYS A 89 22.71 -3.50 6.54
CA LYS A 89 23.56 -2.78 7.48
C LYS A 89 23.28 -1.28 7.35
N LYS A 90 22.54 -0.74 8.31
CA LYS A 90 22.31 0.71 8.44
C LYS A 90 23.51 1.36 9.11
N PHE A 91 24.06 2.39 8.49
CA PHE A 91 25.13 3.20 9.07
C PHE A 91 24.67 4.65 9.23
N VAL A 92 24.87 5.20 10.43
CA VAL A 92 24.43 6.56 10.75
C VAL A 92 25.64 7.49 10.71
N MET A 93 25.67 8.44 9.79
CA MET A 93 26.75 9.43 9.66
C MET A 93 26.29 10.82 10.07
N ALA A 94 27.13 11.58 10.77
CA ALA A 94 26.84 12.96 11.15
C ALA A 94 26.39 13.80 9.94
N ARG A 95 25.40 14.68 10.13
CA ARG A 95 24.80 15.46 9.03
C ARG A 95 25.82 16.30 8.26
N GLY A 96 26.91 16.74 8.89
CA GLY A 96 28.01 17.43 8.20
C GLY A 96 28.78 16.59 7.17
N CYS A 97 28.52 15.28 7.08
CA CYS A 97 29.02 14.40 6.01
C CYS A 97 28.10 14.37 4.79
N PHE A 98 26.85 14.83 4.91
CA PHE A 98 25.92 15.01 3.80
C PHE A 98 25.99 16.45 3.32
N ASP A 99 27.09 16.77 2.65
CA ASP A 99 27.42 18.12 2.19
C ASP A 99 27.33 18.15 0.65
N ASP A 100 26.37 18.90 0.14
CA ASP A 100 26.06 19.04 -1.28
C ASP A 100 27.21 19.68 -2.06
N THR A 101 27.87 20.69 -1.48
CA THR A 101 29.00 21.38 -2.12
C THR A 101 30.21 20.46 -2.26
N LYS A 102 30.49 19.66 -1.22
CA LYS A 102 31.55 18.65 -1.28
C LYS A 102 31.21 17.51 -2.23
N GLY A 103 29.95 17.04 -2.23
CA GLY A 103 29.47 16.02 -3.16
C GLY A 103 29.62 16.43 -4.62
N ALA A 104 29.26 17.68 -4.95
CA ALA A 104 29.44 18.28 -6.28
C ALA A 104 30.91 18.28 -6.72
N MET A 105 31.82 18.72 -5.85
CA MET A 105 33.26 18.73 -6.14
C MET A 105 33.81 17.30 -6.33
N LEU A 106 33.40 16.35 -5.51
CA LEU A 106 33.81 14.95 -5.62
C LEU A 106 33.34 14.33 -6.95
N ILE A 107 32.08 14.51 -7.32
CA ILE A 107 31.56 14.02 -8.60
C ILE A 107 32.30 14.67 -9.77
N LYS A 108 32.57 15.97 -9.70
CA LYS A 108 33.32 16.68 -10.76
C LYS A 108 34.73 16.13 -10.96
N ASN A 109 35.41 15.75 -9.88
CA ASN A 109 36.77 15.22 -9.93
C ASN A 109 36.84 13.72 -10.25
N LEU A 110 35.85 12.95 -9.80
CA LEU A 110 35.85 11.48 -9.92
C LEU A 110 35.16 10.99 -11.21
N ALA A 111 34.27 11.77 -11.82
CA ALA A 111 33.53 11.34 -13.01
C ALA A 111 34.42 11.17 -14.24
N ALA A 112 34.26 10.04 -14.94
CA ALA A 112 34.99 9.68 -16.16
C ALA A 112 34.57 10.48 -17.40
N ARG A 113 33.41 11.13 -17.37
CA ARG A 113 32.92 12.04 -18.42
C ARG A 113 32.85 13.46 -17.87
N GLU A 114 33.11 14.46 -18.70
CA GLU A 114 33.06 15.84 -18.26
C GLU A 114 31.68 16.20 -17.66
N PRO A 115 31.63 16.85 -16.49
CA PRO A 115 30.38 17.18 -15.80
C PRO A 115 29.44 18.09 -16.58
N SER A 116 29.98 18.84 -17.55
CA SER A 116 29.27 19.65 -18.53
C SER A 116 28.36 18.80 -19.43
N ALA A 117 28.77 17.58 -19.81
CA ALA A 117 27.95 16.63 -20.55
C ALA A 117 26.83 15.99 -19.71
N LEU A 118 26.93 16.10 -18.38
CA LEU A 118 25.91 15.67 -17.41
C LEU A 118 25.00 16.82 -16.98
N GLY A 119 25.18 18.03 -17.53
CA GLY A 119 24.42 19.23 -17.19
C GLY A 119 24.71 19.81 -15.80
N LEU A 120 25.75 19.37 -15.09
CA LEU A 120 25.92 19.69 -13.68
C LEU A 120 26.13 21.20 -13.41
N ASP A 121 26.82 21.92 -14.29
CA ASP A 121 27.16 23.35 -14.10
C ASP A 121 25.94 24.28 -14.01
N THR A 122 24.77 23.89 -14.52
CA THR A 122 23.53 24.70 -14.47
C THR A 122 22.56 24.26 -13.36
N TYR A 123 22.69 23.02 -12.85
CA TYR A 123 21.67 22.37 -12.02
C TYR A 123 22.12 22.02 -10.59
N TYR A 124 23.32 22.44 -10.17
CA TYR A 124 23.86 22.18 -8.82
C TYR A 124 22.91 22.55 -7.66
N LYS A 125 22.09 23.59 -7.82
CA LYS A 125 21.12 24.00 -6.79
C LYS A 125 19.86 23.12 -6.74
N GLN A 126 19.53 22.40 -7.82
CA GLN A 126 18.31 21.59 -7.89
C GLN A 126 18.53 20.17 -7.35
N TYR A 127 19.72 19.60 -7.52
CA TYR A 127 20.04 18.22 -7.14
C TYR A 127 20.86 18.08 -5.84
N TYR A 128 20.79 19.09 -4.98
CA TYR A 128 21.62 19.21 -3.78
C TYR A 128 21.48 18.01 -2.81
N LEU A 129 20.31 17.34 -2.73
CA LEU A 129 20.12 16.20 -1.83
C LEU A 129 20.78 14.91 -2.33
N CYS A 130 20.67 14.58 -3.63
CA CYS A 130 21.37 13.41 -4.14
C CYS A 130 22.89 13.64 -4.17
N LEU A 131 23.35 14.89 -4.39
CA LEU A 131 24.76 15.26 -4.26
C LEU A 131 25.27 15.14 -2.82
N ALA A 132 24.47 15.57 -1.83
CA ALA A 132 24.78 15.39 -0.42
C ALA A 132 24.81 13.89 -0.04
N SER A 133 23.88 13.08 -0.53
CA SER A 133 23.89 11.63 -0.37
C SER A 133 25.11 10.98 -1.00
N ALA A 134 25.55 11.45 -2.17
CA ALA A 134 26.77 10.96 -2.82
C ALA A 134 28.02 11.28 -1.99
N SER A 135 28.11 12.48 -1.42
CA SER A 135 29.21 12.85 -0.52
C SER A 135 29.33 11.89 0.65
N ALA A 136 28.21 11.56 1.30
CA ALA A 136 28.18 10.63 2.43
C ALA A 136 28.53 9.20 2.00
N ALA A 137 27.98 8.72 0.87
CA ALA A 137 28.25 7.38 0.36
C ALA A 137 29.72 7.17 0.01
N ILE A 138 30.32 8.10 -0.76
CA ILE A 138 31.74 8.05 -1.14
C ILE A 138 32.62 8.09 0.11
N LYS A 139 32.37 9.03 1.02
CA LYS A 139 33.16 9.17 2.25
C LYS A 139 33.11 7.92 3.14
N TRP A 140 31.94 7.26 3.20
CA TRP A 140 31.81 6.01 3.93
C TRP A 140 32.59 4.87 3.26
N ILE A 141 32.53 4.77 1.92
CA ILE A 141 33.29 3.76 1.17
C ILE A 141 34.78 3.93 1.44
N GLU A 142 35.28 5.16 1.34
CA GLU A 142 36.71 5.45 1.58
C GLU A 142 37.13 5.09 3.02
N ALA A 143 36.29 5.42 4.01
CA ALA A 143 36.59 5.18 5.41
C ALA A 143 36.46 3.70 5.84
N GLU A 144 35.39 3.01 5.44
CA GLU A 144 35.09 1.65 5.91
C GLU A 144 35.79 0.58 5.05
N LYS A 145 35.96 0.81 3.74
CA LYS A 145 36.65 -0.13 2.85
C LYS A 145 38.13 0.18 2.69
N GLY A 146 38.60 1.35 3.15
CA GLY A 146 40.01 1.74 3.09
C GLY A 146 40.53 1.92 1.65
N VAL A 147 39.64 2.31 0.72
CA VAL A 147 39.94 2.50 -0.70
C VAL A 147 39.85 3.98 -1.06
N ILE A 148 40.68 4.45 -2.00
CA ILE A 148 40.57 5.80 -2.55
C ILE A 148 40.11 5.68 -3.99
N ILE A 149 39.01 6.36 -4.32
CA ILE A 149 38.49 6.36 -5.69
C ILE A 149 39.37 7.27 -6.54
N THR A 150 39.88 6.76 -7.66
CA THR A 150 40.80 7.51 -8.53
C THR A 150 40.02 8.57 -9.33
N SER A 151 40.60 9.74 -9.57
CA SER A 151 40.00 10.78 -10.41
C SER A 151 39.64 10.25 -11.79
N HIS A 152 38.52 10.73 -12.35
CA HIS A 152 38.01 10.36 -13.67
C HIS A 152 37.79 8.86 -13.92
N SER A 153 37.60 8.06 -12.85
CA SER A 153 37.36 6.62 -12.96
C SER A 153 35.90 6.21 -12.79
N LEU A 154 35.05 7.11 -12.30
CA LEU A 154 33.67 6.80 -11.90
C LEU A 154 32.68 7.09 -13.01
N VAL A 155 31.83 6.12 -13.35
CA VAL A 155 30.71 6.34 -14.27
C VAL A 155 29.54 6.93 -13.49
N VAL A 156 29.22 8.20 -13.71
CA VAL A 156 28.13 8.88 -13.00
C VAL A 156 26.91 9.00 -13.91
N THR A 157 25.76 8.52 -13.45
CA THR A 157 24.48 8.64 -14.16
C THR A 157 23.48 9.37 -13.28
N PHE A 158 22.69 10.24 -13.90
CA PHE A 158 21.56 10.88 -13.24
C PHE A 158 20.28 10.20 -13.71
N ASN A 159 19.63 9.49 -12.80
CA ASN A 159 18.41 8.75 -13.07
C ASN A 159 17.22 9.57 -12.57
N GLY A 160 16.56 10.31 -13.47
CA GLY A 160 15.12 10.54 -13.38
C GLY A 160 14.40 9.22 -13.72
N SER A 161 13.20 8.93 -13.20
CA SER A 161 12.58 7.62 -13.48
C SER A 161 12.43 7.36 -14.99
N PHE A 162 13.09 6.31 -15.52
CA PHE A 162 13.29 6.10 -16.97
C PHE A 162 12.20 5.27 -17.68
N ASP A 163 11.55 4.34 -16.97
CA ASP A 163 10.54 3.42 -17.56
C ASP A 163 9.11 3.97 -17.55
N HIS A 164 8.95 5.16 -16.97
CA HIS A 164 7.68 5.82 -16.81
C HIS A 164 7.74 7.22 -17.40
N MET A 165 6.59 7.71 -17.85
CA MET A 165 6.43 9.11 -18.19
C MET A 165 6.62 9.95 -16.92
N ASN A 166 7.58 10.88 -16.98
CA ASN A 166 7.78 11.84 -15.90
C ASN A 166 6.67 12.89 -15.97
N ILE A 167 5.89 13.00 -14.88
CA ILE A 167 4.92 14.06 -14.68
C ILE A 167 5.41 14.89 -13.50
N ASP A 168 5.69 16.17 -13.72
CA ASP A 168 6.09 17.06 -12.65
C ASP A 168 4.90 17.35 -11.71
N THR A 169 5.21 17.75 -10.48
CA THR A 169 4.21 17.96 -9.43
C THR A 169 3.16 19.02 -9.80
N THR A 170 3.56 20.05 -10.58
CA THR A 170 2.65 21.10 -11.05
C THR A 170 1.66 20.52 -12.05
N SER A 171 2.13 19.70 -12.99
CA SER A 171 1.27 18.97 -13.92
C SER A 171 0.33 17.99 -13.20
N VAL A 172 0.80 17.23 -12.21
CA VAL A 172 -0.06 16.33 -11.41
C VAL A 172 -1.23 17.07 -10.76
N HIS A 173 -0.97 18.28 -10.27
CA HIS A 173 -1.94 19.13 -9.59
C HIS A 173 -2.88 19.83 -10.57
N ASN A 174 -2.34 20.42 -11.65
CA ASN A 174 -3.12 21.12 -12.68
C ASN A 174 -4.04 20.16 -13.46
N LEU A 175 -3.58 18.93 -13.73
CA LEU A 175 -4.38 17.88 -14.36
C LEU A 175 -5.36 17.20 -13.39
N GLU A 176 -5.39 17.63 -12.12
CA GLU A 176 -6.21 17.03 -11.05
C GLU A 176 -6.10 15.49 -11.04
N ILE A 177 -4.89 14.95 -11.20
CA ILE A 177 -4.70 13.49 -11.34
C ILE A 177 -5.13 12.78 -10.06
N VAL A 178 -4.75 13.33 -8.91
CA VAL A 178 -4.96 12.70 -7.61
C VAL A 178 -5.95 13.46 -6.75
N GLU A 179 -5.75 14.77 -6.61
CA GLU A 179 -6.57 15.65 -5.80
C GLU A 179 -7.12 16.79 -6.68
N PRO A 180 -8.36 17.26 -6.42
CA PRO A 180 -8.95 18.35 -7.19
C PRO A 180 -8.42 19.71 -6.75
N LEU A 181 -8.19 20.61 -7.72
CA LEU A 181 -7.62 21.95 -7.53
C LEU A 181 -8.63 22.92 -6.92
N HIS A 182 -9.88 22.87 -7.37
CA HIS A 182 -10.91 23.82 -6.96
C HIS A 182 -11.98 23.18 -6.09
N SER A 183 -11.80 23.22 -4.77
CA SER A 183 -12.81 22.73 -3.84
C SER A 183 -13.99 23.69 -3.59
N ALA A 184 -13.85 24.96 -3.98
CA ALA A 184 -14.77 26.06 -3.65
C ALA A 184 -15.73 26.45 -4.79
N LEU A 185 -15.41 26.15 -6.06
CA LEU A 185 -16.26 26.48 -7.21
C LEU A 185 -17.43 25.50 -7.41
N TRP A 186 -17.33 24.31 -6.81
CA TRP A 186 -18.35 23.26 -6.93
C TRP A 186 -19.08 23.16 -5.59
N GLY A 187 -20.30 23.70 -5.53
CA GLY A 187 -21.12 23.74 -4.33
C GLY A 187 -21.19 22.40 -3.57
N THR A 188 -21.52 22.47 -2.29
CA THR A 188 -21.46 21.42 -1.25
C THR A 188 -22.11 20.07 -1.56
N SER A 189 -22.78 19.90 -2.71
CA SER A 189 -23.49 18.68 -3.10
C SER A 189 -22.79 17.82 -4.17
N ASN A 190 -21.79 18.33 -4.91
CA ASN A 190 -21.14 17.55 -5.97
C ASN A 190 -19.76 17.06 -5.52
N LYS A 191 -19.66 15.73 -5.34
CA LYS A 191 -18.43 15.02 -4.94
C LYS A 191 -17.28 15.47 -5.83
N LYS A 192 -16.33 16.19 -5.25
CA LYS A 192 -15.03 16.58 -5.82
C LYS A 192 -14.41 15.36 -6.55
N ARG A 193 -14.23 15.40 -7.88
CA ARG A 193 -13.70 14.28 -8.67
C ARG A 193 -12.37 14.64 -9.32
N SER A 194 -11.27 14.14 -8.77
CA SER A 194 -10.01 14.01 -9.52
C SER A 194 -10.08 12.80 -10.46
N LEU A 195 -9.14 12.69 -11.40
CA LEU A 195 -9.01 11.52 -12.28
C LEU A 195 -8.92 10.21 -11.46
N PHE A 196 -8.10 10.21 -10.41
CA PHE A 196 -7.99 9.08 -9.48
C PHE A 196 -9.32 8.74 -8.82
N HIS A 197 -10.06 9.72 -8.30
CA HIS A 197 -11.34 9.45 -7.64
C HIS A 197 -12.42 8.93 -8.61
N MET A 198 -12.38 9.37 -9.87
CA MET A 198 -13.25 8.85 -10.92
C MET A 198 -12.96 7.38 -11.21
N LEU A 199 -11.68 7.02 -11.32
CA LEU A 199 -11.24 5.66 -11.65
C LEU A 199 -11.21 4.72 -10.42
N LYS A 200 -11.23 5.24 -9.19
CA LYS A 200 -11.09 4.46 -7.94
C LYS A 200 -12.37 3.67 -7.60
N THR A 201 -12.58 2.59 -8.32
CA THR A 201 -13.64 1.59 -8.07
C THR A 201 -13.09 0.21 -7.68
N THR A 202 -11.76 0.13 -7.49
CA THR A 202 -10.98 -0.98 -6.91
C THR A 202 -11.57 -1.48 -5.58
N LYS A 203 -11.44 -2.78 -5.31
CA LYS A 203 -11.98 -3.45 -4.11
C LYS A 203 -10.93 -3.66 -3.03
N THR A 204 -9.66 -3.75 -3.41
CA THR A 204 -8.50 -4.01 -2.55
C THR A 204 -7.70 -2.73 -2.29
N ILE A 205 -6.96 -2.71 -1.17
CA ILE A 205 -6.07 -1.58 -0.86
C ILE A 205 -4.86 -1.59 -1.80
N GLY A 206 -4.29 -2.77 -2.07
CA GLY A 206 -3.19 -2.94 -3.00
C GLY A 206 -3.54 -2.49 -4.43
N GLY A 207 -4.71 -2.87 -4.96
CA GLY A 207 -5.19 -2.40 -6.27
C GLY A 207 -5.41 -0.88 -6.31
N THR A 208 -5.93 -0.29 -5.22
CA THR A 208 -6.05 1.17 -5.08
C THR A 208 -4.69 1.88 -5.12
N ARG A 209 -3.69 1.31 -4.44
CA ARG A 209 -2.31 1.82 -4.42
C ARG A 209 -1.68 1.70 -5.81
N LEU A 210 -1.87 0.56 -6.48
CA LEU A 210 -1.38 0.31 -7.82
C LEU A 210 -2.01 1.27 -8.84
N LEU A 211 -3.33 1.50 -8.76
CA LEU A 211 -4.02 2.48 -9.60
C LEU A 211 -3.42 3.88 -9.43
N ARG A 212 -3.23 4.32 -8.19
CA ARG A 212 -2.61 5.63 -7.91
C ARG A 212 -1.21 5.73 -8.50
N ALA A 213 -0.40 4.68 -8.35
CA ALA A 213 0.95 4.63 -8.91
C ALA A 213 0.93 4.71 -10.44
N ASN A 214 0.05 3.96 -11.11
CA ASN A 214 -0.06 3.95 -12.57
C ASN A 214 -0.50 5.29 -13.15
N LEU A 215 -1.31 6.07 -12.43
CA LEU A 215 -1.71 7.42 -12.86
C LEU A 215 -0.60 8.46 -12.68
N LEU A 216 0.26 8.28 -11.67
CA LEU A 216 1.39 9.19 -11.41
C LEU A 216 2.64 8.82 -12.23
N GLN A 217 2.73 7.58 -12.67
CA GLN A 217 3.84 7.02 -13.43
C GLN A 217 3.30 6.21 -14.62
N PRO A 218 2.71 6.87 -15.65
CA PRO A 218 2.25 6.17 -16.84
C PRO A 218 3.39 5.38 -17.49
N LEU A 219 3.06 4.24 -18.09
CA LEU A 219 4.04 3.40 -18.77
C LEU A 219 4.56 4.08 -20.05
N LYS A 220 5.82 3.82 -20.38
CA LYS A 220 6.43 4.21 -21.67
C LYS A 220 6.47 3.07 -22.69
N ASP A 221 6.55 1.83 -22.22
CA ASP A 221 6.66 0.65 -23.09
C ASP A 221 5.34 0.33 -23.81
N ILE A 222 5.36 0.43 -25.15
CA ILE A 222 4.19 0.23 -26.00
C ILE A 222 3.69 -1.21 -25.95
N GLU A 223 4.58 -2.21 -25.83
CA GLU A 223 4.19 -3.62 -25.76
C GLU A 223 3.40 -3.92 -24.49
N THR A 224 3.89 -3.47 -23.33
CA THR A 224 3.19 -3.60 -22.05
C THR A 224 1.85 -2.85 -22.05
N ILE A 225 1.79 -1.67 -22.66
CA ILE A 225 0.53 -0.91 -22.79
C ILE A 225 -0.48 -1.69 -23.62
N ASN A 226 -0.09 -2.17 -24.80
CA ASN A 226 -0.96 -2.95 -25.67
C ASN A 226 -1.43 -4.26 -24.99
N THR A 227 -0.55 -4.95 -24.30
CA THR A 227 -0.88 -6.16 -23.54
C THR A 227 -1.96 -5.90 -22.47
N ARG A 228 -1.97 -4.71 -21.85
CA ARG A 228 -3.05 -4.29 -20.93
C ARG A 228 -4.34 -3.92 -21.65
N LEU A 229 -4.24 -3.27 -22.81
CA LEU A 229 -5.40 -2.94 -23.63
C LEU A 229 -6.07 -4.21 -24.19
N ASP A 230 -5.30 -5.23 -24.60
CA ASP A 230 -5.82 -6.52 -25.06
C ASP A 230 -6.66 -7.21 -23.98
N CYS A 231 -6.20 -7.11 -22.73
CA CYS A 231 -6.94 -7.60 -21.57
C CYS A 231 -8.26 -6.84 -21.37
N LEU A 232 -8.27 -5.52 -21.56
CA LEU A 232 -9.50 -4.73 -21.50
C LEU A 232 -10.47 -5.06 -22.64
N ASP A 233 -9.98 -5.24 -23.86
CA ASP A 233 -10.80 -5.61 -25.01
C ASP A 233 -11.49 -6.97 -24.82
N GLU A 234 -10.77 -7.96 -24.28
CA GLU A 234 -11.35 -9.26 -23.94
C GLU A 234 -12.43 -9.12 -22.85
N LEU A 235 -12.13 -8.38 -21.77
CA LEU A 235 -13.10 -8.14 -20.69
C LEU A 235 -14.37 -7.44 -21.19
N MET A 236 -14.22 -6.50 -22.13
CA MET A 236 -15.36 -5.78 -22.69
C MET A 236 -16.14 -6.60 -23.72
N SER A 237 -15.49 -7.54 -24.40
CA SER A 237 -16.13 -8.44 -25.37
C SER A 237 -16.81 -9.64 -24.70
N ASN A 238 -16.36 -10.03 -23.50
CA ASN A 238 -16.86 -11.18 -22.75
C ASN A 238 -17.46 -10.75 -21.40
N GLU A 239 -18.76 -10.44 -21.39
CA GLU A 239 -19.48 -10.01 -20.19
C GLU A 239 -19.42 -11.05 -19.06
N GLN A 240 -19.48 -12.35 -19.39
CA GLN A 240 -19.42 -13.42 -18.39
C GLN A 240 -18.08 -13.42 -17.65
N LEU A 241 -16.97 -13.25 -18.37
CA LEU A 241 -15.63 -13.12 -17.80
C LEU A 241 -15.53 -11.88 -16.91
N PHE A 242 -15.98 -10.72 -17.39
CA PHE A 242 -15.95 -9.46 -16.63
C PHE A 242 -16.75 -9.53 -15.33
N PHE A 243 -18.02 -9.95 -15.38
CA PHE A 243 -18.86 -10.06 -14.18
C PHE A 243 -18.36 -11.17 -13.25
N GLY A 244 -17.90 -12.30 -13.80
CA GLY A 244 -17.28 -13.39 -13.05
C GLY A 244 -16.08 -12.91 -12.24
N LEU A 245 -15.13 -12.20 -12.88
CA LEU A 245 -13.95 -11.67 -12.21
C LEU A 245 -14.30 -10.60 -11.17
N SER A 246 -15.22 -9.67 -11.49
CA SER A 246 -15.64 -8.65 -10.51
C SER A 246 -16.30 -9.27 -9.27
N GLN A 247 -17.05 -10.36 -9.41
CA GLN A 247 -17.65 -11.07 -8.28
C GLN A 247 -16.60 -11.84 -7.46
N VAL A 248 -15.69 -12.55 -8.12
CA VAL A 248 -14.65 -13.33 -7.45
C VAL A 248 -13.68 -12.42 -6.69
N LEU A 249 -13.23 -11.31 -7.29
CA LEU A 249 -12.32 -10.35 -6.64
C LEU A 249 -12.91 -9.72 -5.36
N ARG A 250 -14.24 -9.66 -5.22
CA ARG A 250 -14.89 -9.21 -3.96
C ARG A 250 -14.77 -10.20 -2.81
N LYS A 251 -14.53 -11.49 -3.11
CA LYS A 251 -14.37 -12.53 -2.09
C LYS A 251 -12.97 -12.51 -1.47
N PHE A 252 -11.98 -11.99 -2.19
CA PHE A 252 -10.63 -11.81 -1.65
C PHE A 252 -10.61 -10.75 -0.55
N PRO A 253 -9.79 -10.92 0.50
CA PRO A 253 -9.61 -9.89 1.51
C PRO A 253 -9.06 -8.58 0.93
N LYS A 254 -9.43 -7.45 1.56
CA LYS A 254 -8.96 -6.13 1.09
C LYS A 254 -7.48 -5.87 1.35
N GLU A 255 -6.91 -6.56 2.33
CA GLU A 255 -5.55 -6.37 2.85
C GLU A 255 -4.64 -7.55 2.51
N THR A 256 -4.91 -8.27 1.42
CA THR A 256 -4.13 -9.46 1.02
C THR A 256 -2.63 -9.17 0.89
N ASP A 257 -2.24 -8.00 0.40
CA ASP A 257 -0.84 -7.57 0.30
C ASP A 257 -0.16 -7.39 1.66
N ARG A 258 -0.90 -6.92 2.67
CA ARG A 258 -0.39 -6.72 4.04
C ARG A 258 -0.22 -8.04 4.79
N VAL A 259 -1.09 -9.01 4.53
CA VAL A 259 -1.08 -10.34 5.17
C VAL A 259 0.25 -11.05 4.93
N LEU A 260 0.80 -10.93 3.73
CA LEU A 260 2.06 -11.57 3.35
C LEU A 260 3.26 -11.00 4.09
N CYS A 261 3.30 -9.69 4.28
CA CYS A 261 4.35 -9.04 5.05
C CYS A 261 4.47 -9.61 6.48
N HIS A 262 3.39 -10.10 7.09
CA HIS A 262 3.45 -10.67 8.44
C HIS A 262 4.14 -12.04 8.48
N PHE A 263 4.12 -12.80 7.38
CA PHE A 263 4.80 -14.09 7.29
C PHE A 263 6.30 -13.94 7.01
N CYS A 264 6.72 -12.85 6.36
CA CYS A 264 8.12 -12.53 6.06
C CYS A 264 9.01 -12.34 7.30
N PHE A 265 8.44 -12.06 8.47
CA PHE A 265 9.20 -11.84 9.69
C PHE A 265 9.04 -13.03 10.65
N LYS A 266 10.14 -13.74 10.93
CA LYS A 266 10.22 -14.73 12.01
C LYS A 266 10.73 -14.03 13.28
N PRO A 267 9.94 -13.92 14.36
CA PRO A 267 10.44 -13.37 15.61
C PRO A 267 11.53 -14.28 16.17
N LYS A 268 12.68 -13.72 16.59
CA LYS A 268 13.69 -14.49 17.33
C LYS A 268 13.07 -14.93 18.65
N LYS A 269 13.07 -16.24 18.92
CA LYS A 269 12.80 -16.80 20.25
C LYS A 269 13.93 -16.38 21.19
N ILE A 270 13.83 -15.20 21.79
CA ILE A 270 14.70 -14.83 22.91
C ILE A 270 14.06 -15.43 24.15
N THR A 271 14.78 -16.36 24.78
CA THR A 271 14.48 -16.89 26.10
C THR A 271 14.35 -15.75 27.12
N ASN A 272 13.20 -15.73 27.79
CA ASN A 272 12.90 -15.21 29.13
C ASN A 272 12.21 -13.83 29.31
N GLU A 273 10.92 -13.93 29.67
CA GLU A 273 10.33 -13.54 30.97
C GLU A 273 9.81 -12.12 31.26
N VAL A 274 9.91 -11.11 30.40
CA VAL A 274 9.50 -9.72 30.82
C VAL A 274 8.44 -9.01 29.95
N LEU A 275 7.85 -9.61 28.91
CA LEU A 275 6.89 -8.88 28.04
C LEU A 275 5.57 -9.63 27.75
N GLY A 276 4.88 -10.13 28.78
CA GLY A 276 3.62 -10.88 28.65
C GLY A 276 2.41 -10.14 28.01
N VAL A 277 2.50 -8.83 27.73
CA VAL A 277 1.39 -8.06 27.10
C VAL A 277 1.60 -7.84 25.61
N ASP A 278 2.85 -7.88 25.11
CA ASP A 278 3.15 -7.66 23.69
C ASP A 278 3.11 -8.95 22.87
N ASP A 279 3.28 -10.11 23.51
CA ASP A 279 3.23 -11.39 22.81
C ASP A 279 1.81 -11.73 22.35
N ALA A 280 0.79 -11.58 23.20
CA ALA A 280 -0.60 -11.86 22.83
C ALA A 280 -1.11 -11.03 21.63
N LYS A 281 -0.63 -9.78 21.46
CA LYS A 281 -0.97 -8.96 20.28
C LYS A 281 -0.30 -9.46 19.02
N LYS A 282 0.96 -9.90 19.09
CA LYS A 282 1.68 -10.49 17.96
C LYS A 282 1.02 -11.79 17.55
N SER A 283 0.72 -12.67 18.51
CA SER A 283 -0.04 -13.91 18.30
C SER A 283 -1.38 -13.61 17.62
N GLN A 284 -2.12 -12.60 18.12
CA GLN A 284 -3.38 -12.19 17.50
C GLN A 284 -3.23 -11.77 16.03
N MET A 285 -2.19 -10.99 15.70
CA MET A 285 -1.92 -10.56 14.32
C MET A 285 -1.55 -11.74 13.41
N LEU A 286 -0.75 -12.69 13.90
CA LEU A 286 -0.41 -13.91 13.18
C LEU A 286 -1.67 -14.73 12.86
N ILE A 287 -2.50 -15.01 13.87
CA ILE A 287 -3.76 -15.76 13.71
C ILE A 287 -4.67 -15.05 12.69
N SER A 288 -4.82 -13.72 12.82
CA SER A 288 -5.60 -12.94 11.86
C SER A 288 -5.08 -13.06 10.44
N SER A 289 -3.75 -13.12 10.26
CA SER A 289 -3.11 -13.24 8.95
C SER A 289 -3.35 -14.61 8.33
N ILE A 290 -3.34 -15.68 9.13
CA ILE A 290 -3.61 -17.03 8.63
C ILE A 290 -5.09 -17.19 8.27
N ILE A 291 -6.02 -16.62 9.05
CA ILE A 291 -7.46 -16.60 8.69
C ILE A 291 -7.69 -15.85 7.37
N LEU A 292 -6.99 -14.73 7.17
CA LEU A 292 -7.04 -13.98 5.91
C LEU A 292 -6.47 -14.77 4.74
N LEU A 293 -5.35 -15.48 4.96
CA LEU A 293 -4.75 -16.37 3.96
C LEU A 293 -5.69 -17.52 3.59
N LYS A 294 -6.30 -18.19 4.57
CA LYS A 294 -7.36 -19.19 4.36
C LYS A 294 -8.45 -18.63 3.45
N THR A 295 -8.99 -17.46 3.79
CA THR A 295 -10.06 -16.81 3.03
C THR A 295 -9.64 -16.51 1.58
N ALA A 296 -8.39 -16.08 1.36
CA ALA A 296 -7.86 -15.83 0.01
C ALA A 296 -7.71 -17.15 -0.78
N LEU A 297 -7.17 -18.20 -0.16
CA LEU A 297 -6.99 -19.51 -0.78
C LEU A 297 -8.32 -20.20 -1.10
N ASP A 298 -9.33 -20.05 -0.25
CA ASP A 298 -10.68 -20.56 -0.50
C ASP A 298 -11.36 -19.89 -1.71
N ALA A 299 -10.93 -18.67 -2.07
CA ALA A 299 -11.44 -17.97 -3.26
C ALA A 299 -10.72 -18.37 -4.56
N LEU A 300 -9.52 -18.95 -4.50
CA LEU A 300 -8.72 -19.32 -5.68
C LEU A 300 -9.42 -20.31 -6.63
N PRO A 301 -10.10 -21.38 -6.17
CA PRO A 301 -10.80 -22.29 -7.07
C PRO A 301 -11.89 -21.60 -7.90
N LEU A 302 -12.51 -20.55 -7.36
CA LEU A 302 -13.49 -19.75 -8.11
C LEU A 302 -12.80 -18.86 -9.16
N LEU A 303 -11.63 -18.31 -8.83
CA LEU A 303 -10.82 -17.54 -9.77
C LEU A 303 -10.35 -18.41 -10.94
N SER A 304 -9.87 -19.63 -10.65
CA SER A 304 -9.48 -20.62 -11.66
C SER A 304 -10.61 -20.93 -12.64
N LYS A 305 -11.83 -21.18 -12.14
CA LYS A 305 -13.00 -21.44 -12.99
C LYS A 305 -13.33 -20.30 -13.95
N VAL A 306 -13.18 -19.06 -13.51
CA VAL A 306 -13.50 -17.88 -14.33
C VAL A 306 -12.39 -17.60 -15.36
N LEU A 307 -11.13 -17.84 -15.01
CA LEU A 307 -9.99 -17.55 -15.89
C LEU A 307 -9.66 -18.67 -16.89
N LYS A 308 -10.26 -19.85 -16.76
CA LYS A 308 -9.91 -21.04 -17.55
C LYS A 308 -9.94 -20.82 -19.06
N ASP A 309 -10.93 -20.07 -19.55
CA ASP A 309 -11.15 -19.84 -20.98
C ASP A 309 -10.63 -18.47 -21.45
N ALA A 310 -9.88 -17.75 -20.60
CA ALA A 310 -9.33 -16.45 -20.93
C ALA A 310 -8.20 -16.57 -21.97
N GLN A 311 -8.21 -15.68 -22.95
CA GLN A 311 -7.36 -15.73 -24.14
C GLN A 311 -6.24 -14.69 -24.12
N CYS A 312 -6.45 -13.52 -23.52
CA CYS A 312 -5.43 -12.49 -23.50
C CYS A 312 -4.23 -12.93 -22.66
N PHE A 313 -3.05 -12.44 -23.05
CA PHE A 313 -1.79 -12.84 -22.46
C PHE A 313 -1.79 -12.66 -20.93
N ILE A 314 -2.24 -11.51 -20.41
CA ILE A 314 -2.25 -11.26 -18.95
C ILE A 314 -3.08 -12.29 -18.21
N LEU A 315 -4.33 -12.51 -18.62
CA LEU A 315 -5.26 -13.40 -17.91
C LEU A 315 -4.84 -14.87 -18.03
N ALA A 316 -4.38 -15.30 -19.21
CA ALA A 316 -3.84 -16.63 -19.43
C ALA A 316 -2.58 -16.88 -18.58
N ASN A 317 -1.68 -15.90 -18.49
CA ASN A 317 -0.47 -16.03 -17.67
C ASN A 317 -0.81 -16.07 -16.17
N VAL A 318 -1.82 -15.32 -15.73
CA VAL A 318 -2.35 -15.41 -14.36
C VAL A 318 -2.93 -16.80 -14.09
N TYR A 319 -3.72 -17.35 -15.02
CA TYR A 319 -4.26 -18.70 -14.89
C TYR A 319 -3.13 -19.73 -14.74
N LYS A 320 -2.13 -19.70 -15.62
CA LYS A 320 -0.99 -20.63 -15.60
C LYS A 320 -0.11 -20.50 -14.35
N SER A 321 0.18 -19.28 -13.92
CA SER A 321 1.10 -19.04 -12.80
C SER A 321 0.46 -19.18 -11.42
N VAL A 322 -0.83 -18.84 -11.29
CA VAL A 322 -1.54 -18.86 -10.01
C VAL A 322 -2.56 -20.00 -9.93
N CYS A 323 -3.40 -20.18 -10.94
CA CYS A 323 -4.53 -21.11 -10.86
C CYS A 323 -4.13 -22.58 -11.07
N GLU A 324 -3.13 -22.85 -11.92
CA GLU A 324 -2.61 -24.21 -12.17
C GLU A 324 -1.53 -24.65 -11.17
N ASN A 325 -1.08 -23.75 -10.29
CA ASN A 325 -0.04 -24.07 -9.33
C ASN A 325 -0.60 -24.89 -8.16
N GLU A 326 -0.31 -26.19 -8.16
CA GLU A 326 -0.79 -27.19 -7.18
C GLU A 326 -0.42 -26.84 -5.74
N LYS A 327 0.68 -26.10 -5.52
CA LYS A 327 1.11 -25.68 -4.18
C LYS A 327 0.04 -24.86 -3.44
N TYR A 328 -0.79 -24.07 -4.15
CA TYR A 328 -1.87 -23.33 -3.48
C TYR A 328 -2.89 -24.30 -2.89
N ALA A 329 -3.18 -25.41 -3.57
CA ALA A 329 -4.08 -26.44 -3.08
C ALA A 329 -3.47 -27.21 -1.90
N ASP A 330 -2.17 -27.52 -1.95
CA ASP A 330 -1.46 -28.19 -0.85
C ASP A 330 -1.46 -27.35 0.42
N ILE A 331 -1.14 -26.06 0.34
CA ILE A 331 -1.15 -25.17 1.51
C ILE A 331 -2.58 -24.97 2.01
N ARG A 332 -3.56 -24.84 1.10
CA ARG A 332 -4.98 -24.78 1.49
C ARG A 332 -5.40 -26.02 2.27
N LYS A 333 -4.98 -27.21 1.84
CA LYS A 333 -5.23 -28.47 2.56
C LYS A 333 -4.56 -28.48 3.93
N ARG A 334 -3.27 -28.11 4.02
CA ARG A 334 -2.54 -28.01 5.30
C ARG A 334 -3.20 -27.03 6.28
N ILE A 335 -3.69 -25.90 5.79
CA ILE A 335 -4.46 -24.95 6.59
C ILE A 335 -5.76 -25.61 7.07
N GLY A 336 -6.50 -26.28 6.19
CA GLY A 336 -7.75 -26.99 6.51
C GLY A 336 -7.57 -28.19 7.44
N GLU A 337 -6.37 -28.75 7.60
CA GLU A 337 -6.09 -29.81 8.58
C GLU A 337 -6.10 -29.25 10.02
N VAL A 338 -5.55 -28.04 10.22
CA VAL A 338 -5.35 -27.41 11.54
C VAL A 338 -6.45 -26.41 11.92
N ILE A 339 -6.88 -25.60 10.95
CA ILE A 339 -7.87 -24.52 11.15
C ILE A 339 -9.27 -25.08 10.92
N ASP A 340 -10.21 -24.63 11.74
CA ASP A 340 -11.61 -25.00 11.61
C ASP A 340 -12.25 -24.38 10.34
N GLU A 341 -13.10 -25.13 9.66
CA GLU A 341 -13.70 -24.73 8.38
C GLU A 341 -14.62 -23.52 8.52
N ASP A 342 -15.33 -23.42 9.66
CA ASP A 342 -16.29 -22.35 9.95
C ASP A 342 -15.61 -21.02 10.29
N VAL A 343 -14.27 -21.01 10.38
CA VAL A 343 -13.50 -19.82 10.71
C VAL A 343 -13.43 -18.89 9.51
N LEU A 344 -14.00 -17.69 9.71
CA LEU A 344 -14.11 -16.65 8.69
C LEU A 344 -13.54 -15.32 9.20
N HIS A 345 -12.95 -14.56 8.29
CA HIS A 345 -12.49 -13.22 8.60
C HIS A 345 -13.68 -12.27 8.88
N ALA A 346 -13.83 -11.86 10.13
CA ALA A 346 -14.87 -10.94 10.57
C ALA A 346 -14.33 -9.50 10.77
N ARG A 347 -15.13 -8.50 10.40
CA ARG A 347 -14.80 -7.07 10.63
C ARG A 347 -15.32 -6.53 11.96
N VAL A 348 -16.32 -7.19 12.55
CA VAL A 348 -16.87 -6.78 13.85
C VAL A 348 -15.87 -7.17 14.94
N PRO A 349 -15.35 -6.24 15.77
CA PRO A 349 -14.18 -6.51 16.58
C PRO A 349 -14.31 -7.67 17.57
N PHE A 350 -15.48 -7.85 18.19
CA PHE A 350 -15.71 -8.98 19.10
C PHE A 350 -15.85 -10.31 18.35
N ILE A 351 -16.56 -10.32 17.21
CA ILE A 351 -16.66 -11.51 16.36
C ILE A 351 -15.27 -11.92 15.86
N ALA A 352 -14.44 -10.95 15.44
CA ALA A 352 -13.07 -11.20 15.03
C ALA A 352 -12.24 -11.85 16.16
N ARG A 353 -12.38 -11.35 17.40
CA ARG A 353 -11.74 -11.96 18.57
C ARG A 353 -12.21 -13.39 18.79
N THR A 354 -13.52 -13.66 18.73
CA THR A 354 -14.05 -15.01 18.87
C THR A 354 -13.50 -15.94 17.78
N GLN A 355 -13.56 -15.52 16.52
CA GLN A 355 -13.00 -16.26 15.39
C GLN A 355 -11.51 -16.58 15.56
N GLN A 356 -10.74 -15.64 16.13
CA GLN A 356 -9.32 -15.85 16.44
C GLN A 356 -9.08 -16.82 17.60
N CYS A 357 -9.89 -16.79 18.67
CA CYS A 357 -9.77 -17.73 19.80
C CYS A 357 -10.15 -19.17 19.41
N PHE A 358 -11.09 -19.32 18.47
CA PHE A 358 -11.60 -20.60 17.99
C PHE A 358 -11.03 -20.99 16.61
N ALA A 359 -9.90 -20.39 16.21
CA ALA A 359 -9.32 -20.61 14.88
C ALA A 359 -8.88 -22.07 14.64
N VAL A 360 -8.24 -22.68 15.63
CA VAL A 360 -7.73 -24.07 15.55
C VAL A 360 -8.81 -25.07 15.94
N LYS A 361 -8.89 -26.24 15.28
CA LYS A 361 -9.87 -27.28 15.62
C LYS A 361 -9.78 -27.72 17.08
N ALA A 362 -10.90 -28.17 17.64
CA ALA A 362 -10.96 -28.67 19.02
C ALA A 362 -10.13 -29.97 19.19
N GLY A 363 -9.56 -30.18 20.38
CA GLY A 363 -8.81 -31.40 20.70
C GLY A 363 -7.35 -31.45 20.21
N ILE A 364 -6.86 -30.42 19.53
CA ILE A 364 -5.44 -30.31 19.13
C ILE A 364 -4.55 -29.96 20.35
N ASP A 365 -5.02 -29.09 21.24
CA ASP A 365 -4.29 -28.68 22.44
C ASP A 365 -5.23 -28.54 23.65
N GLY A 366 -5.02 -29.38 24.67
CA GLY A 366 -5.89 -29.39 25.85
C GLY A 366 -5.83 -28.08 26.67
N LEU A 367 -4.69 -27.39 26.66
CA LEU A 367 -4.54 -26.11 27.36
C LEU A 367 -5.27 -24.97 26.62
N LEU A 368 -5.27 -24.97 25.28
CA LEU A 368 -6.09 -24.06 24.47
C LEU A 368 -7.57 -24.25 24.76
N ASP A 369 -8.04 -25.49 24.90
CA ASP A 369 -9.45 -25.77 25.20
C ASP A 369 -9.86 -25.29 26.60
N ILE A 370 -8.96 -25.32 27.59
CA ILE A 370 -9.19 -24.73 28.91
C ILE A 370 -9.27 -23.20 28.81
N ALA A 371 -8.35 -22.57 28.07
CA ALA A 371 -8.36 -21.11 27.86
C ALA A 371 -9.64 -20.65 27.14
N ARG A 372 -10.13 -21.42 26.17
CA ARG A 372 -11.40 -21.18 25.47
C ARG A 372 -12.60 -21.21 26.40
N ARG A 373 -12.66 -22.18 27.32
CA ARG A 373 -13.73 -22.23 28.35
C ARG A 373 -13.72 -20.97 29.21
N SER A 374 -12.55 -20.55 29.70
CA SER A 374 -12.40 -19.31 30.47
C SER A 374 -12.86 -18.07 29.67
N PHE A 375 -12.57 -18.02 28.37
CA PHE A 375 -13.05 -16.95 27.49
C PHE A 375 -14.58 -16.98 27.31
N CYS A 376 -15.19 -18.15 27.14
CA CYS A 376 -16.64 -18.32 27.08
C CYS A 376 -17.32 -17.92 28.39
N ASP A 377 -16.86 -18.44 29.53
CA ASP A 377 -17.43 -18.18 30.85
C ASP A 377 -17.41 -16.69 31.18
N THR A 378 -16.28 -16.01 30.89
CA THR A 378 -16.17 -14.56 31.11
C THR A 378 -17.04 -13.75 30.15
N SER A 379 -17.20 -14.19 28.90
CA SER A 379 -18.11 -13.54 27.94
C SER A 379 -19.57 -13.68 28.36
N GLU A 380 -19.97 -14.89 28.80
CA GLU A 380 -21.31 -15.15 29.30
C GLU A 380 -21.60 -14.34 30.58
N ALA A 381 -20.66 -14.28 31.51
CA ALA A 381 -20.79 -13.45 32.72
C ALA A 381 -21.01 -11.96 32.40
N ILE A 382 -20.36 -11.43 31.36
CA ILE A 382 -20.58 -10.05 30.90
C ILE A 382 -22.00 -9.86 30.35
N HIS A 383 -22.50 -10.82 29.56
CA HIS A 383 -23.86 -10.78 29.04
C HIS A 383 -24.91 -10.92 30.16
N ASN A 384 -24.67 -11.80 31.14
CA ASN A 384 -25.51 -11.99 32.31
C ASN A 384 -25.55 -10.73 33.19
N LEU A 385 -24.41 -10.04 33.36
CA LEU A 385 -24.36 -8.75 34.05
C LEU A 385 -25.19 -7.68 33.32
N ALA A 386 -25.13 -7.64 31.99
CA ALA A 386 -25.96 -6.72 31.21
C ALA A 386 -27.45 -7.02 31.38
N ASN A 387 -27.85 -8.30 31.36
CA ASN A 387 -29.24 -8.72 31.58
C ASN A 387 -29.73 -8.31 32.98
N LYS A 388 -28.92 -8.58 34.02
CA LYS A 388 -29.21 -8.18 35.40
C LYS A 388 -29.47 -6.68 35.52
N TYR A 389 -28.65 -5.84 34.88
CA TYR A 389 -28.85 -4.38 34.92
C TYR A 389 -30.04 -3.89 34.07
N ARG A 390 -30.43 -4.61 33.01
CA ARG A 390 -31.68 -4.31 32.28
C ARG A 390 -32.89 -4.47 33.19
N GLU A 391 -32.90 -5.53 34.01
CA GLU A 391 -33.99 -5.83 34.94
C GLU A 391 -33.96 -4.93 36.19
N GLU A 392 -32.82 -4.85 36.88
CA GLU A 392 -32.65 -4.10 38.14
C GLU A 392 -32.94 -2.60 37.96
N TYR A 393 -32.49 -2.00 36.86
CA TYR A 393 -32.64 -0.56 36.60
C TYR A 393 -33.74 -0.22 35.59
N LYS A 394 -34.53 -1.22 35.14
CA LYS A 394 -35.60 -1.06 34.14
C LYS A 394 -35.11 -0.32 32.87
N LEU A 395 -33.96 -0.76 32.34
CA LEU A 395 -33.32 -0.19 31.15
C LEU A 395 -33.43 -1.17 29.95
N PRO A 396 -34.59 -1.31 29.31
CA PRO A 396 -34.83 -2.37 28.32
C PRO A 396 -33.92 -2.27 27.08
N ASN A 397 -33.57 -1.05 26.63
CA ASN A 397 -32.74 -0.86 25.44
C ASN A 397 -31.24 -0.69 25.74
N LEU A 398 -30.77 -1.12 26.92
CA LEU A 398 -29.34 -1.10 27.24
C LEU A 398 -28.59 -2.06 26.30
N LYS A 399 -27.73 -1.46 25.48
CA LYS A 399 -26.85 -2.16 24.54
C LYS A 399 -25.48 -2.40 25.16
N LEU A 400 -24.83 -3.46 24.70
CA LEU A 400 -23.49 -3.84 25.13
C LEU A 400 -22.51 -3.85 23.93
N PRO A 401 -22.21 -2.67 23.35
CA PRO A 401 -21.18 -2.57 22.32
C PRO A 401 -19.79 -2.93 22.85
N PHE A 402 -18.94 -3.41 21.92
CA PHE A 402 -17.56 -3.77 22.20
C PHE A 402 -16.60 -2.92 21.35
N ASN A 403 -15.48 -2.50 21.96
CA ASN A 403 -14.40 -1.81 21.26
C ASN A 403 -13.04 -2.34 21.73
N ASN A 404 -12.09 -2.54 20.80
CA ASN A 404 -10.74 -3.04 21.10
C ASN A 404 -9.99 -2.23 22.17
N ARG A 405 -10.23 -0.91 22.27
CA ARG A 405 -9.55 -0.06 23.27
C ARG A 405 -10.17 -0.15 24.67
N ARG A 406 -11.50 -0.22 24.77
CA ARG A 406 -12.24 -0.10 26.05
C ARG A 406 -12.83 -1.41 26.55
N GLY A 407 -12.89 -2.44 25.70
CA GLY A 407 -13.67 -3.65 25.97
C GLY A 407 -15.17 -3.42 25.75
N PHE A 408 -15.99 -4.19 26.45
CA PHE A 408 -17.43 -3.97 26.52
C PHE A 408 -17.77 -2.75 27.36
N TYR A 409 -18.77 -2.00 26.94
CA TYR A 409 -19.31 -0.88 27.71
C TYR A 409 -20.82 -0.83 27.54
N PHE A 410 -21.51 -0.18 28.48
CA PHE A 410 -22.95 0.01 28.39
C PHE A 410 -23.26 1.22 27.52
N SER A 411 -24.23 1.07 26.61
CA SER A 411 -24.78 2.16 25.81
C SER A 411 -26.29 2.23 26.07
N ILE A 412 -26.71 3.28 26.76
CA ILE A 412 -28.09 3.48 27.20
C ILE A 412 -28.68 4.65 26.40
N PRO A 413 -29.82 4.48 25.72
CA PRO A 413 -30.51 5.59 25.07
C PRO A 413 -30.95 6.63 26.11
N ARG A 414 -30.78 7.91 25.79
CA ARG A 414 -31.12 9.01 26.73
C ARG A 414 -32.60 9.03 27.12
N LYS A 415 -33.48 8.49 26.27
CA LYS A 415 -34.92 8.35 26.52
C LYS A 415 -35.24 7.43 27.70
N ASP A 416 -34.38 6.45 27.96
CA ASP A 416 -34.59 5.43 28.99
C ASP A 416 -34.04 5.89 30.35
N ILE A 417 -33.33 7.02 30.39
CA ILE A 417 -32.73 7.56 31.61
C ILE A 417 -33.73 8.51 32.26
N GLN A 418 -34.51 7.99 33.22
CA GLN A 418 -35.38 8.80 34.06
C GLN A 418 -34.59 9.32 35.28
N GLY A 419 -34.10 10.56 35.20
CA GLY A 419 -33.38 11.22 36.30
C GLY A 419 -31.86 10.99 36.28
N LYS A 420 -31.26 10.82 37.47
CA LYS A 420 -29.80 10.63 37.63
C LYS A 420 -29.47 9.14 37.54
N LEU A 421 -28.48 8.78 36.72
CA LEU A 421 -27.98 7.41 36.63
C LEU A 421 -27.49 6.92 38.01
N PRO A 422 -27.72 5.63 38.37
CA PRO A 422 -27.20 5.03 39.59
C PRO A 422 -25.71 5.25 39.77
N SER A 423 -25.26 5.41 41.02
CA SER A 423 -23.85 5.66 41.35
C SER A 423 -22.89 4.51 40.98
N LYS A 424 -23.41 3.31 40.68
CA LYS A 424 -22.62 2.18 40.17
C LYS A 424 -22.02 2.46 38.78
N PHE A 425 -22.65 3.33 37.98
CA PHE A 425 -22.15 3.67 36.65
C PHE A 425 -21.00 4.68 36.74
N ILE A 426 -19.83 4.27 36.23
CA ILE A 426 -18.61 5.08 36.15
C ILE A 426 -18.31 5.45 34.69
N GLN A 427 -17.42 6.43 34.51
CA GLN A 427 -16.96 6.88 33.17
C GLN A 427 -18.12 7.24 32.23
N VAL A 428 -19.09 7.99 32.74
CA VAL A 428 -20.30 8.37 32.00
C VAL A 428 -19.96 9.45 30.97
N VAL A 429 -20.07 9.11 29.69
CA VAL A 429 -19.85 10.02 28.56
C VAL A 429 -21.13 10.11 27.74
N LYS A 430 -21.62 11.33 27.50
CA LYS A 430 -22.79 11.58 26.67
C LYS A 430 -22.33 11.74 25.22
N GLN A 431 -22.84 10.90 24.31
CA GLN A 431 -22.50 10.96 22.88
C GLN A 431 -23.79 10.88 22.05
N GLY A 432 -24.20 12.02 21.50
CA GLY A 432 -25.46 12.14 20.76
C GLY A 432 -26.67 11.77 21.62
N ASN A 433 -27.50 10.84 21.12
CA ASN A 433 -28.69 10.34 21.82
C ASN A 433 -28.42 9.16 22.79
N ASN A 434 -27.17 8.73 22.93
CA ASN A 434 -26.79 7.64 23.82
C ASN A 434 -25.85 8.12 24.93
N VAL A 435 -25.93 7.48 26.08
CA VAL A 435 -25.00 7.63 27.18
C VAL A 435 -24.17 6.37 27.29
N HIS A 436 -22.85 6.54 27.26
CA HIS A 436 -21.89 5.47 27.38
C HIS A 436 -21.33 5.45 28.79
N CYS A 437 -21.35 4.29 29.44
CA CYS A 437 -20.86 4.13 30.81
C CYS A 437 -20.29 2.73 31.04
N SER A 438 -19.51 2.58 32.10
CA SER A 438 -18.97 1.31 32.57
C SER A 438 -19.34 1.09 34.04
N THR A 439 -19.02 -0.06 34.61
CA THR A 439 -19.10 -0.33 36.05
C THR A 439 -17.81 -1.01 36.53
N LEU A 440 -17.56 -1.02 37.84
CA LEU A 440 -16.41 -1.73 38.41
C LEU A 440 -16.47 -3.24 38.11
N GLU A 441 -17.67 -3.83 38.21
CA GLU A 441 -17.93 -5.23 37.86
C GLU A 441 -17.61 -5.50 36.38
N LEU A 442 -18.11 -4.67 35.47
CA LEU A 442 -17.85 -4.80 34.04
C LEU A 442 -16.36 -4.59 33.70
N ALA A 443 -15.70 -3.65 34.36
CA ALA A 443 -14.27 -3.41 34.17
C ALA A 443 -13.44 -4.64 34.60
N SER A 444 -13.77 -5.25 35.74
CA SER A 444 -13.14 -6.48 36.21
C SER A 444 -13.34 -7.64 35.22
N LEU A 445 -14.58 -7.85 34.75
CA LEU A 445 -14.88 -8.87 33.74
C LEU A 445 -14.17 -8.61 32.40
N ASN A 446 -14.07 -7.36 31.95
CA ASN A 446 -13.33 -6.98 30.75
C ASN A 446 -11.83 -7.32 30.86
N VAL A 447 -11.22 -7.10 32.04
CA VAL A 447 -9.82 -7.47 32.28
C VAL A 447 -9.66 -9.00 32.20
N ARG A 448 -10.54 -9.76 32.86
CA ARG A 448 -10.53 -11.23 32.81
C ARG A 448 -10.74 -11.77 31.40
N ASN A 449 -11.72 -11.26 30.66
CA ASN A 449 -12.00 -11.66 29.28
C ASN A 449 -10.82 -11.36 28.34
N LYS A 450 -10.18 -10.19 28.51
CA LYS A 450 -8.98 -9.83 27.74
C LYS A 450 -7.81 -10.76 28.06
N SER A 451 -7.64 -11.15 29.32
CA SER A 451 -6.60 -12.10 29.75
C SER A 451 -6.84 -13.48 29.15
N ALA A 452 -8.07 -14.00 29.25
CA ALA A 452 -8.44 -15.30 28.68
C ALA A 452 -8.28 -15.33 27.14
N ALA A 453 -8.66 -14.25 26.45
CA ALA A 453 -8.42 -14.13 25.01
C ALA A 453 -6.92 -14.10 24.67
N GLY A 454 -6.11 -13.41 25.48
CA GLY A 454 -4.66 -13.35 25.30
C GLY A 454 -4.01 -14.73 25.42
N GLU A 455 -4.42 -15.52 26.42
CA GLU A 455 -3.96 -16.90 26.60
C GLU A 455 -4.38 -17.79 25.42
N CYS A 456 -5.61 -17.65 24.93
CA CYS A 456 -6.06 -18.34 23.72
C CYS A 456 -5.13 -18.02 22.54
N TYR A 457 -4.76 -16.76 22.33
CA TYR A 457 -3.90 -16.38 21.20
C TYR A 457 -2.50 -16.99 21.31
N VAL A 458 -1.88 -16.95 22.48
CA VAL A 458 -0.54 -17.53 22.69
C VAL A 458 -0.57 -19.04 22.46
N ARG A 459 -1.55 -19.76 23.02
CA ARG A 459 -1.70 -21.21 22.79
C ARG A 459 -2.01 -21.55 21.33
N THR A 460 -2.82 -20.73 20.67
CA THR A 460 -3.14 -20.88 19.24
C THR A 460 -1.90 -20.70 18.37
N GLU A 461 -1.05 -19.70 18.66
CA GLU A 461 0.22 -19.52 17.95
C GLU A 461 1.13 -20.75 18.06
N VAL A 462 1.24 -21.35 19.25
CA VAL A 462 2.03 -22.59 19.45
C VAL A 462 1.51 -23.72 18.55
N CYS A 463 0.18 -23.88 18.45
CA CYS A 463 -0.43 -24.87 17.56
C CYS A 463 -0.17 -24.61 16.07
N LEU A 464 0.02 -23.34 15.70
CA LEU A 464 0.22 -22.90 14.33
C LEU A 464 1.70 -22.83 13.92
N GLU A 465 2.65 -23.06 14.82
CA GLU A 465 4.08 -22.86 14.56
C GLU A 465 4.57 -23.67 13.35
N ALA A 466 4.27 -24.96 13.28
CA ALA A 466 4.65 -25.83 12.17
C ALA A 466 3.97 -25.42 10.85
N LEU A 467 2.70 -25.00 10.90
CA LEU A 467 1.97 -24.52 9.73
C LEU A 467 2.56 -23.20 9.20
N VAL A 468 2.94 -22.29 10.09
CA VAL A 468 3.54 -21.02 9.71
C VAL A 468 4.92 -21.22 9.11
N ASP A 469 5.73 -22.12 9.66
CA ASP A 469 7.04 -22.44 9.09
C ASP A 469 6.89 -23.05 7.68
N ALA A 470 5.90 -23.92 7.45
CA ALA A 470 5.55 -24.39 6.11
C ALA A 470 5.10 -23.26 5.16
N ILE A 471 4.25 -22.33 5.61
CA ILE A 471 3.81 -21.17 4.80
C ILE A 471 5.00 -20.27 4.43
N ARG A 472 6.00 -20.15 5.32
CA ARG A 472 7.19 -19.32 5.09
C ARG A 472 8.07 -19.83 3.95
N GLU A 473 8.12 -21.14 3.72
CA GLU A 473 8.90 -21.74 2.63
C GLU A 473 8.38 -21.31 1.25
N ASP A 474 7.08 -21.02 1.12
CA ASP A 474 6.42 -20.65 -0.14
C ASP A 474 6.03 -19.15 -0.21
N ILE A 475 6.68 -18.27 0.56
CA ILE A 475 6.42 -16.81 0.52
C ILE A 475 6.45 -16.20 -0.90
N PRO A 476 7.44 -16.51 -1.78
CA PRO A 476 7.50 -15.89 -3.11
C PRO A 476 6.23 -16.11 -3.94
N MET A 477 5.66 -17.32 -3.84
CA MET A 477 4.41 -17.69 -4.50
C MET A 477 3.23 -16.88 -3.96
N PHE A 478 3.19 -16.61 -2.67
CA PHE A 478 2.15 -15.73 -2.13
C PHE A 478 2.32 -14.28 -2.56
N THR A 479 3.56 -13.76 -2.62
CA THR A 479 3.83 -12.41 -3.12
C THR A 479 3.30 -12.23 -4.54
N LEU A 480 3.56 -13.21 -5.42
CA LEU A 480 3.00 -13.24 -6.77
C LEU A 480 1.47 -13.19 -6.76
N LEU A 481 0.81 -13.98 -5.90
CA LEU A 481 -0.65 -13.94 -5.76
C LEU A 481 -1.14 -12.53 -5.39
N ALA A 482 -0.50 -11.86 -4.43
CA ALA A 482 -0.92 -10.51 -4.05
C ALA A 482 -0.74 -9.50 -5.20
N GLU A 483 0.37 -9.56 -5.94
CA GLU A 483 0.64 -8.68 -7.08
C GLU A 483 -0.39 -8.89 -8.19
N VAL A 484 -0.68 -10.15 -8.53
CA VAL A 484 -1.71 -10.54 -9.50
C VAL A 484 -3.08 -10.01 -9.07
N LEU A 485 -3.47 -10.18 -7.81
CA LEU A 485 -4.76 -9.66 -7.32
C LEU A 485 -4.84 -8.14 -7.39
N CYS A 486 -3.74 -7.43 -7.13
CA CYS A 486 -3.70 -5.97 -7.27
C CYS A 486 -3.84 -5.54 -8.74
N LEU A 487 -3.16 -6.23 -9.66
CA LEU A 487 -3.24 -5.99 -11.09
C LEU A 487 -4.65 -6.23 -11.62
N LEU A 488 -5.23 -7.40 -11.32
CA LEU A 488 -6.59 -7.74 -11.71
C LEU A 488 -7.62 -6.77 -11.14
N ASP A 489 -7.49 -6.36 -9.88
CA ASP A 489 -8.40 -5.39 -9.27
C ASP A 489 -8.33 -4.01 -9.94
N MET A 490 -7.13 -3.57 -10.35
CA MET A 490 -6.97 -2.34 -11.14
C MET A 490 -7.60 -2.50 -12.53
N ILE A 491 -7.27 -3.54 -13.29
CA ILE A 491 -7.78 -3.70 -14.66
C ILE A 491 -9.30 -3.90 -14.66
N VAL A 492 -9.82 -4.85 -13.86
CA VAL A 492 -11.23 -5.23 -13.86
C VAL A 492 -12.09 -4.21 -13.14
N ASN A 493 -11.80 -3.93 -11.86
CA ASN A 493 -12.69 -3.13 -11.03
C ASN A 493 -12.48 -1.63 -11.20
N SER A 494 -11.36 -1.15 -11.76
CA SER A 494 -11.16 0.27 -12.11
C SER A 494 -11.41 0.54 -13.59
N PHE A 495 -10.53 0.06 -14.48
CA PHE A 495 -10.58 0.44 -15.90
C PHE A 495 -11.79 -0.16 -16.63
N ALA A 496 -11.94 -1.49 -16.65
CA ALA A 496 -13.06 -2.13 -17.33
C ALA A 496 -14.41 -1.72 -16.75
N HIS A 497 -14.52 -1.58 -15.42
CA HIS A 497 -15.75 -1.08 -14.79
C HIS A 497 -16.11 0.36 -15.20
N THR A 498 -15.10 1.23 -15.35
CA THR A 498 -15.32 2.61 -15.80
C THR A 498 -15.81 2.63 -17.25
N ILE A 499 -15.26 1.78 -18.11
CA ILE A 499 -15.71 1.64 -19.51
C ILE A 499 -17.15 1.11 -19.54
N SER A 500 -17.44 0.03 -18.82
CA SER A 500 -18.75 -0.65 -18.78
C SER A 500 -19.89 0.22 -18.21
N THR A 501 -19.60 1.16 -17.32
CA THR A 501 -20.62 2.02 -16.68
C THR A 501 -20.96 3.28 -17.47
N LYS A 502 -20.24 3.55 -18.56
CA LYS A 502 -20.45 4.70 -19.43
C LYS A 502 -21.22 4.28 -20.68
N PRO A 503 -21.90 5.21 -21.37
CA PRO A 503 -22.51 4.92 -22.66
C PRO A 503 -21.51 4.32 -23.65
N VAL A 504 -22.02 3.49 -24.55
CA VAL A 504 -21.28 2.97 -25.71
C VAL A 504 -20.66 4.18 -26.46
N ASP A 505 -19.43 4.03 -26.96
CA ASP A 505 -18.64 5.04 -27.69
C ASP A 505 -17.96 6.15 -26.84
N ARG A 506 -17.91 6.02 -25.51
CA ARG A 506 -17.22 7.02 -24.66
C ARG A 506 -15.73 6.77 -24.46
N TYR A 507 -15.29 5.52 -24.56
CA TYR A 507 -13.89 5.14 -24.49
C TYR A 507 -13.56 4.30 -25.72
N THR A 508 -12.42 4.58 -26.31
CA THR A 508 -11.90 3.87 -27.48
C THR A 508 -10.47 3.45 -27.19
N ARG A 509 -10.07 2.28 -27.70
CA ARG A 509 -8.69 1.82 -27.61
C ARG A 509 -7.76 2.79 -28.38
N PRO A 510 -6.75 3.41 -27.72
CA PRO A 510 -5.79 4.26 -28.40
C PRO A 510 -4.80 3.43 -29.23
N GLY A 511 -4.38 3.98 -30.38
CA GLY A 511 -3.27 3.45 -31.17
C GLY A 511 -1.96 4.14 -30.77
N PHE A 512 -0.93 3.35 -30.47
CA PHE A 512 0.40 3.86 -30.12
C PHE A 512 1.37 3.64 -31.29
N THR A 513 2.24 4.62 -31.52
CA THR A 513 3.27 4.63 -32.57
C THR A 513 4.54 5.26 -32.01
N ASP A 514 5.72 4.77 -32.39
CA ASP A 514 6.99 5.29 -31.84
C ASP A 514 7.27 6.76 -32.22
N ASN A 515 7.00 7.14 -33.48
CA ASN A 515 7.29 8.48 -34.02
C ASN A 515 6.11 9.07 -34.79
N GLY A 516 4.89 8.63 -34.50
CA GLY A 516 3.68 9.11 -35.18
C GLY A 516 3.13 10.40 -34.59
N PRO A 517 2.23 11.09 -35.32
CA PRO A 517 1.56 12.27 -34.81
C PRO A 517 0.63 11.92 -33.63
N LEU A 518 0.46 12.85 -32.69
CA LEU A 518 -0.62 12.77 -31.71
C LEU A 518 -1.92 13.19 -32.41
N ALA A 519 -2.82 12.24 -32.61
CA ALA A 519 -4.14 12.48 -33.17
C ALA A 519 -5.22 12.03 -32.19
N ILE A 520 -6.07 12.97 -31.76
CA ILE A 520 -7.25 12.70 -30.95
C ILE A 520 -8.44 13.21 -31.74
N ASP A 521 -9.32 12.31 -32.17
CA ASP A 521 -10.57 12.69 -32.82
C ASP A 521 -11.71 12.74 -31.80
N ALA A 522 -12.47 13.83 -31.81
CA ALA A 522 -13.61 14.08 -30.90
C ALA A 522 -13.30 13.80 -29.42
N GLY A 523 -12.12 14.24 -28.94
CA GLY A 523 -11.65 14.08 -27.58
C GLY A 523 -12.55 14.75 -26.53
N ARG A 524 -12.68 14.11 -25.37
CA ARG A 524 -13.55 14.55 -24.26
C ARG A 524 -12.81 14.56 -22.94
N HIS A 525 -13.02 15.60 -22.15
CA HIS A 525 -12.33 15.74 -20.86
C HIS A 525 -12.97 14.79 -19.82
N PRO A 526 -12.25 13.79 -19.28
CA PRO A 526 -12.84 12.72 -18.48
C PRO A 526 -13.54 13.22 -17.20
N ILE A 527 -12.95 14.21 -16.53
CA ILE A 527 -13.54 14.79 -15.30
C ILE A 527 -14.77 15.64 -15.62
N LEU A 528 -14.64 16.65 -16.50
CA LEU A 528 -15.69 17.63 -16.80
C LEU A 528 -16.93 17.00 -17.44
N GLU A 529 -16.76 16.01 -18.32
CA GLU A 529 -17.88 15.26 -18.89
C GLU A 529 -18.71 14.56 -17.80
N SER A 530 -18.07 14.10 -16.72
CA SER A 530 -18.79 13.45 -15.62
C SER A 530 -19.64 14.43 -14.79
N ILE A 531 -19.47 15.74 -15.02
CA ILE A 531 -20.11 16.83 -14.28
C ILE A 531 -21.16 17.54 -15.15
N HIS A 532 -20.87 17.75 -16.44
CA HIS A 532 -21.75 18.46 -17.37
C HIS A 532 -22.33 17.51 -18.43
N SER A 533 -23.65 17.57 -18.64
CA SER A 533 -24.35 16.78 -19.67
C SER A 533 -24.02 17.24 -21.09
N ASP A 534 -23.80 18.55 -21.28
CA ASP A 534 -23.70 19.19 -22.60
C ASP A 534 -22.22 19.44 -22.97
N PHE A 535 -21.40 18.39 -22.93
CA PHE A 535 -19.98 18.48 -23.27
C PHE A 535 -19.76 18.31 -24.78
N VAL A 536 -19.19 19.34 -25.42
CA VAL A 536 -18.82 19.33 -26.84
C VAL A 536 -17.40 18.75 -27.00
N PRO A 537 -17.23 17.65 -27.76
CA PRO A 537 -15.92 17.06 -28.02
C PRO A 537 -15.08 17.94 -28.96
N ASN A 538 -13.75 17.87 -28.82
CA ASN A 538 -12.81 18.59 -29.69
C ASN A 538 -11.72 17.66 -30.22
N SER A 539 -11.34 17.81 -31.48
CA SER A 539 -10.24 17.06 -32.07
C SER A 539 -8.93 17.83 -31.95
N ILE A 540 -7.81 17.13 -31.77
CA ILE A 540 -6.47 17.71 -31.85
C ILE A 540 -5.57 16.84 -32.72
N PHE A 541 -4.71 17.49 -33.49
CA PHE A 541 -3.69 16.85 -34.31
C PHE A 541 -2.37 17.60 -34.13
N ILE A 542 -1.33 16.90 -33.70
CA ILE A 542 0.03 17.41 -33.52
C ILE A 542 0.98 16.49 -34.28
N SER A 543 1.82 17.06 -35.13
CA SER A 543 2.84 16.34 -35.91
C SER A 543 4.16 17.09 -35.87
N GLU A 544 5.25 16.51 -36.40
CA GLU A 544 6.52 17.23 -36.52
C GLU A 544 6.40 18.54 -37.32
N ALA A 545 5.53 18.56 -38.34
CA ALA A 545 5.25 19.76 -39.13
C ALA A 545 4.29 20.75 -38.44
N SER A 546 3.55 20.31 -37.43
CA SER A 546 2.59 21.11 -36.66
C SER A 546 2.70 20.75 -35.18
N ASN A 547 3.79 21.16 -34.57
CA ASN A 547 4.16 20.82 -33.19
C ASN A 547 3.75 21.90 -32.16
N MET A 548 3.11 22.98 -32.61
CA MET A 548 2.64 24.08 -31.77
C MET A 548 1.24 24.53 -32.22
N VAL A 549 0.30 24.55 -31.28
CA VAL A 549 -1.09 24.99 -31.52
C VAL A 549 -1.35 26.26 -30.71
N ILE A 550 -1.70 27.35 -31.41
CA ILE A 550 -2.08 28.62 -30.76
C ILE A 550 -3.61 28.66 -30.67
N VAL A 551 -4.13 28.59 -29.45
CA VAL A 551 -5.57 28.65 -29.18
C VAL A 551 -5.96 30.09 -28.83
N MET A 552 -6.67 30.76 -29.72
CA MET A 552 -7.21 32.11 -29.52
C MET A 552 -8.71 32.03 -29.28
N GLY A 553 -9.24 32.76 -28.29
CA GLY A 553 -10.67 32.77 -28.01
C GLY A 553 -11.10 33.88 -27.06
N PRO A 554 -12.39 34.29 -27.10
CA PRO A 554 -12.90 35.42 -26.31
C PRO A 554 -13.06 35.12 -24.81
N ASN A 555 -12.99 33.86 -24.39
CA ASN A 555 -13.12 33.43 -22.99
C ASN A 555 -12.05 32.38 -22.63
N ILE A 556 -11.24 32.68 -21.61
CA ILE A 556 -10.08 31.88 -21.16
C ILE A 556 -10.48 30.47 -20.69
N ILE A 557 -11.69 30.30 -20.14
CA ILE A 557 -12.18 29.01 -19.60
C ILE A 557 -12.30 27.94 -20.70
N PHE A 558 -12.79 28.30 -21.89
CA PHE A 558 -12.93 27.37 -23.01
C PHE A 558 -11.56 27.00 -23.61
N CYS A 559 -10.61 27.94 -23.65
CA CYS A 559 -9.24 27.66 -24.07
C CYS A 559 -8.52 26.71 -23.10
N LEU A 560 -8.70 26.87 -21.78
CA LEU A 560 -8.08 26.02 -20.76
C LEU A 560 -8.53 24.55 -20.90
N ILE A 561 -9.83 24.31 -21.12
CA ILE A 561 -10.41 22.96 -21.24
C ILE A 561 -9.87 22.20 -22.46
N ILE A 562 -9.64 22.90 -23.57
CA ILE A 562 -9.07 22.33 -24.80
C ILE A 562 -7.58 21.99 -24.59
N VAL A 563 -6.83 22.82 -23.88
CA VAL A 563 -5.40 22.58 -23.57
C VAL A 563 -5.24 21.39 -22.61
N PHE A 564 -6.13 21.23 -21.62
CA PHE A 564 -6.11 20.10 -20.69
C PHE A 564 -6.38 18.73 -21.35
N LEU A 565 -6.95 18.70 -22.56
CA LEU A 565 -7.14 17.49 -23.36
C LEU A 565 -5.86 17.00 -24.06
N SER A 566 -4.79 17.81 -24.13
CA SER A 566 -3.61 17.51 -24.97
C SER A 566 -2.23 17.82 -24.36
N SER A 567 -2.12 18.03 -23.05
CA SER A 567 -0.89 18.37 -22.31
C SER A 567 -0.41 19.84 -22.41
N SER A 568 0.17 20.30 -21.29
CA SER A 568 0.10 21.65 -20.72
C SER A 568 1.23 22.61 -21.11
N LEU A 569 0.94 23.93 -21.09
CA LEU A 569 1.87 25.00 -20.70
C LEU A 569 1.12 26.23 -20.16
N ASP A 570 1.63 26.76 -19.03
CA ASP A 570 1.23 27.95 -18.25
C ASP A 570 1.10 29.25 -19.11
N ARG A 571 0.39 30.34 -18.74
CA ARG A 571 0.27 30.99 -17.42
C ARG A 571 -0.87 32.03 -17.45
N LEU A 572 -1.57 32.17 -16.33
CA LEU A 572 -2.54 33.23 -16.04
C LEU A 572 -1.84 34.59 -15.85
N SER A 573 -2.32 35.59 -16.59
CA SER A 573 -2.51 36.98 -16.12
C SER A 573 -3.77 37.53 -16.75
#